data_AF-A0A6I3L634-F1
#
_entry.id   AF-A0A6I3L634-F1
#
_cell.length_a   1.000
_cell.length_b   1.000
_cell.length_c   1.000
_cell.angle_alpha   90.00
_cell.angle_beta   90.00
_cell.angle_gamma   90.00
#
_symmetry.space_group_name_H-M   'P 1'
#
loop_
_entity.id
_entity.type
_entity.pdbx_description
1 polymer ?
#
loop_
_entity_poly.entity_id
_entity_poly.type
_entity_poly.pdbx_seq_one_letter_code
_entity_poly.pdbx_strand_id
1 'polypeptide(L)'
;MAKMGRRKRSRLITLGLMTSGKAPRAQVGERANTEPAVTEVSEPVVAEVGDMALAQASTPVAAAGVPDIKALAERVKARRRENGWTQADVARQGGPSAGSVSQIERCLIEAPVRDMLNKLDVGLGWPPGTAADILRGASSELVGAAL
;
A
#
# COMPACT_ATOMS: atom_id res chain seq x y z
N MET A 1 12.96 27.16 69.99
CA MET A 1 12.45 26.65 68.71
C MET A 1 12.89 27.61 67.59
N ALA A 2 13.82 27.21 66.72
CA ALA A 2 14.55 28.13 65.82
C ALA A 2 14.27 27.88 64.32
N LYS A 3 13.67 28.91 63.68
CA LYS A 3 14.00 29.57 62.40
C LYS A 3 14.57 28.75 61.21
N MET A 4 13.77 28.75 60.14
CA MET A 4 14.07 29.21 58.78
C MET A 4 15.35 28.70 58.09
N GLY A 5 15.18 27.73 57.18
CA GLY A 5 16.22 27.25 56.27
C GLY A 5 16.67 28.32 55.26
N ARG A 6 17.81 28.97 55.56
CA ARG A 6 18.71 29.59 54.57
C ARG A 6 19.71 28.54 54.10
N ARG A 7 19.96 28.49 52.78
CA ARG A 7 21.30 28.44 52.10
C ARG A 7 21.04 28.16 50.61
N LYS A 8 21.00 29.18 49.75
CA LYS A 8 22.14 29.84 49.07
C LYS A 8 23.07 28.89 48.30
N ARG A 9 22.94 29.02 46.98
CA ARG A 9 23.82 28.64 45.85
C ARG A 9 25.30 28.49 46.22
N SER A 10 25.89 27.37 45.84
CA SER A 10 27.35 27.23 45.70
C SER A 10 27.70 27.11 44.21
N ARG A 11 28.57 28.02 43.75
CA ARG A 11 29.20 28.05 42.42
C ARG A 11 30.62 27.50 42.54
N LEU A 12 31.06 26.75 41.53
CA LEU A 12 32.46 26.50 41.08
C LEU A 12 32.28 25.60 39.84
N ILE A 13 32.42 26.01 38.57
CA ILE A 13 33.48 26.67 37.78
C ILE A 13 34.85 25.98 37.89
N THR A 14 35.12 25.06 36.95
CA THR A 14 36.46 24.76 36.41
C THR A 14 36.27 24.22 34.98
N LEU A 15 36.40 24.99 33.90
CA LEU A 15 37.61 25.45 33.17
C LEU A 15 38.26 24.38 32.26
N GLY A 16 38.41 24.75 30.98
CA GLY A 16 39.33 24.15 29.99
C GLY A 16 38.75 22.98 29.19
N LEU A 17 39.01 22.81 27.90
CA LEU A 17 40.03 23.41 27.03
C LEU A 17 39.66 23.04 25.58
N MET A 18 39.85 23.99 24.65
CA MET A 18 39.74 23.79 23.21
C MET A 18 40.83 22.82 22.73
N THR A 19 40.49 21.87 21.85
CA THR A 19 41.47 21.23 20.96
C THR A 19 40.94 21.17 19.54
N SER A 20 41.84 21.55 18.63
CA SER A 20 41.69 21.63 17.19
C SER A 20 41.27 20.34 16.52
N GLY A 21 40.72 20.49 15.31
CA GLY A 21 40.22 19.41 14.48
C GLY A 21 41.27 18.36 14.08
N LYS A 22 40.75 17.18 13.73
CA LYS A 22 41.42 16.21 12.88
C LYS A 22 40.39 15.19 12.40
N ALA A 23 40.06 15.20 11.11
CA ALA A 23 39.58 13.97 10.47
C ALA A 23 40.73 12.96 10.47
N PRO A 24 40.45 11.67 10.74
CA PRO A 24 40.54 10.70 9.66
C PRO A 24 39.53 9.55 9.72
N ARG A 25 39.05 9.18 8.52
CA ARG A 25 39.00 7.84 7.92
C ARG A 25 38.67 6.60 8.80
N ALA A 26 37.59 5.95 8.36
CA ALA A 26 37.32 4.49 8.29
C ALA A 26 37.05 3.69 9.58
N GLN A 27 35.88 3.05 9.60
CA GLN A 27 35.66 1.58 9.52
C GLN A 27 34.14 1.35 9.64
N VAL A 28 33.47 0.72 8.66
CA VAL A 28 33.46 -0.72 8.34
C VAL A 28 32.92 -1.57 9.49
N GLY A 29 31.85 -2.27 9.16
CA GLY A 29 31.08 -3.24 9.93
C GLY A 29 29.76 -3.41 9.17
N GLU A 30 29.71 -4.12 8.04
CA GLU A 30 30.01 -5.56 7.89
C GLU A 30 29.31 -6.32 9.02
N ARG A 31 28.23 -7.05 8.76
CA ARG A 31 28.16 -8.39 8.13
C ARG A 31 26.66 -8.76 8.10
N ALA A 32 26.14 -9.66 7.29
CA ALA A 32 26.58 -10.48 6.17
C ALA A 32 25.25 -10.99 5.58
N ASN A 33 25.02 -10.86 4.28
CA ASN A 33 25.16 -11.94 3.31
C ASN A 33 24.77 -13.34 3.84
N THR A 34 23.67 -13.87 3.32
CA THR A 34 23.58 -15.31 3.00
C THR A 34 22.74 -15.46 1.74
N GLU A 35 23.42 -15.44 0.60
CA GLU A 35 23.05 -16.21 -0.58
C GLU A 35 22.94 -17.70 -0.19
N PRO A 36 22.03 -18.46 -0.82
CA PRO A 36 22.55 -19.69 -1.42
C PRO A 36 22.10 -19.87 -2.87
N ALA A 37 23.07 -20.28 -3.66
CA ALA A 37 22.98 -20.60 -5.06
C ALA A 37 22.42 -22.01 -5.31
N VAL A 38 21.74 -22.12 -6.46
CA VAL A 38 21.62 -23.25 -7.42
C VAL A 38 20.99 -24.59 -7.00
N THR A 39 20.04 -25.08 -7.81
CA THR A 39 20.21 -26.22 -8.76
C THR A 39 18.82 -26.74 -9.22
N GLU A 40 18.58 -26.74 -10.54
CA GLU A 40 18.00 -27.81 -11.41
C GLU A 40 16.99 -28.82 -10.77
N VAL A 41 15.87 -29.28 -11.35
CA VAL A 41 15.44 -29.60 -12.72
C VAL A 41 13.90 -29.84 -12.69
N SER A 42 13.26 -29.87 -13.86
CA SER A 42 12.11 -30.74 -14.23
C SER A 42 10.69 -30.19 -14.13
N GLU A 43 10.16 -29.77 -15.29
CA GLU A 43 8.80 -30.16 -15.70
C GLU A 43 8.81 -31.67 -16.05
N PRO A 44 7.72 -32.44 -15.82
CA PRO A 44 6.61 -32.42 -16.77
C PRO A 44 5.18 -32.71 -16.21
N VAL A 45 4.20 -32.14 -16.92
CA VAL A 45 2.89 -32.70 -17.36
C VAL A 45 1.79 -33.18 -16.38
N VAL A 46 0.65 -32.48 -16.53
CA VAL A 46 -0.75 -32.92 -16.80
C VAL A 46 -1.74 -33.39 -15.72
N ALA A 47 -2.96 -32.86 -15.93
CA ALA A 47 -4.30 -33.39 -15.69
C ALA A 47 -4.92 -33.12 -14.30
N GLU A 48 -5.80 -32.13 -14.17
CA GLU A 48 -7.24 -32.14 -14.54
C GLU A 48 -8.06 -33.19 -13.79
N VAL A 49 -8.88 -32.74 -12.84
CA VAL A 49 -10.36 -32.68 -12.86
C VAL A 49 -10.76 -32.03 -11.51
N GLY A 50 -11.59 -30.99 -11.41
CA GLY A 50 -12.88 -30.80 -12.04
C GLY A 50 -13.91 -30.84 -10.90
N ASP A 51 -14.36 -29.68 -10.43
CA ASP A 51 -15.75 -29.54 -9.99
C ASP A 51 -16.30 -28.23 -10.54
N MET A 52 -17.26 -28.45 -11.44
CA MET A 52 -18.12 -27.48 -12.08
C MET A 52 -19.06 -26.85 -11.05
N ALA A 53 -19.53 -25.65 -11.40
CA ALA A 53 -20.66 -24.93 -10.81
C ALA A 53 -20.33 -24.19 -9.50
N LEU A 54 -20.43 -22.87 -9.44
CA LEU A 54 -21.56 -22.10 -9.92
C LEU A 54 -21.12 -20.84 -10.66
N ALA A 55 -21.59 -20.77 -11.90
CA ALA A 55 -21.96 -19.49 -12.50
C ALA A 55 -22.77 -18.69 -11.48
N GLN A 56 -22.20 -17.59 -11.02
CA GLN A 56 -23.01 -16.43 -10.68
C GLN A 56 -22.55 -15.33 -11.62
N ALA A 57 -23.14 -15.33 -12.81
CA ALA A 57 -23.55 -14.08 -13.42
C ALA A 57 -24.44 -13.39 -12.38
N SER A 58 -23.81 -12.68 -11.45
CA SER A 58 -24.49 -11.62 -10.73
C SER A 58 -24.81 -10.62 -11.83
N THR A 59 -25.99 -10.68 -12.40
CA THR A 59 -26.61 -9.51 -12.98
C THR A 59 -26.87 -8.56 -11.81
N PRO A 60 -26.11 -7.46 -11.61
CA PRO A 60 -26.73 -6.37 -10.89
C PRO A 60 -27.72 -5.78 -11.89
N VAL A 61 -29.01 -5.99 -11.62
CA VAL A 61 -30.00 -5.01 -12.05
C VAL A 61 -29.48 -3.68 -11.51
N ALA A 62 -28.96 -2.85 -12.40
CA ALA A 62 -28.42 -1.54 -12.09
C ALA A 62 -29.55 -0.71 -11.47
N ALA A 63 -29.63 -0.74 -10.14
CA ALA A 63 -30.32 0.27 -9.37
C ALA A 63 -29.49 1.54 -9.52
N ALA A 64 -29.74 2.27 -10.62
CA ALA A 64 -29.11 3.54 -10.93
C ALA A 64 -29.35 4.51 -9.76
N GLY A 65 -28.41 4.58 -8.84
CA GLY A 65 -28.49 5.44 -7.65
C GLY A 65 -27.70 4.95 -6.45
N VAL A 66 -27.45 3.64 -6.30
CA VAL A 66 -26.70 3.09 -5.15
C VAL A 66 -25.25 2.82 -5.55
N PRO A 67 -24.25 3.33 -4.81
CA PRO A 67 -22.85 3.04 -5.09
C PRO A 67 -22.53 1.55 -4.87
N ASP A 68 -21.99 0.89 -5.89
CA ASP A 68 -21.52 -0.49 -5.80
C ASP A 68 -20.06 -0.53 -5.33
N ILE A 69 -19.88 -0.37 -4.01
CA ILE A 69 -18.55 -0.42 -3.40
C ILE A 69 -17.89 -1.80 -3.58
N LYS A 70 -18.70 -2.87 -3.63
CA LYS A 70 -18.21 -4.24 -3.73
C LYS A 70 -17.60 -4.48 -5.12
N ALA A 71 -18.27 -4.02 -6.18
CA ALA A 71 -17.71 -4.06 -7.53
C ALA A 71 -16.40 -3.29 -7.62
N LEU A 72 -16.32 -2.09 -7.00
CA LEU A 72 -15.08 -1.32 -6.96
C LEU A 72 -13.96 -2.07 -6.24
N ALA A 73 -14.24 -2.62 -5.05
CA ALA A 73 -13.28 -3.37 -4.25
C ALA A 73 -12.69 -4.58 -5.00
N GLU A 74 -13.55 -5.39 -5.61
CA GLU A 74 -13.14 -6.56 -6.38
C GLU A 74 -12.31 -6.15 -7.60
N ARG A 75 -12.71 -5.09 -8.32
CA ARG A 75 -11.98 -4.64 -9.52
C ARG A 75 -10.61 -4.06 -9.18
N VAL A 76 -10.50 -3.31 -8.08
CA VAL A 76 -9.21 -2.80 -7.54
C VAL A 76 -8.28 -3.96 -7.21
N LYS A 77 -8.78 -4.95 -6.48
CA LYS A 77 -8.02 -6.13 -6.06
C LYS A 77 -7.58 -6.98 -7.26
N ALA A 78 -8.46 -7.18 -8.23
CA ALA A 78 -8.17 -7.91 -9.47
C ALA A 78 -7.05 -7.21 -10.25
N ARG A 79 -7.18 -5.91 -10.52
CA ARG A 79 -6.18 -5.14 -11.28
C ARG A 79 -4.82 -5.16 -10.63
N ARG A 80 -4.80 -5.01 -9.31
CA ARG A 80 -3.57 -5.03 -8.53
C ARG A 80 -2.88 -6.40 -8.62
N ARG A 81 -3.64 -7.49 -8.60
CA ARG A 81 -3.12 -8.86 -8.78
C ARG A 81 -2.65 -9.11 -10.21
N GLU A 82 -3.38 -8.64 -11.22
CA GLU A 82 -2.98 -8.72 -12.65
C GLU A 82 -1.57 -8.13 -12.86
N ASN A 83 -1.27 -7.02 -12.21
CA ASN A 83 0.01 -6.31 -12.34
C ASN A 83 1.06 -6.71 -11.29
N GLY A 84 0.76 -7.67 -10.40
CA GLY A 84 1.68 -8.09 -9.34
C GLY A 84 1.98 -7.02 -8.29
N TRP A 85 1.09 -6.03 -8.11
CA TRP A 85 1.29 -4.89 -7.23
C TRP A 85 0.84 -5.16 -5.78
N THR A 86 1.53 -4.57 -4.81
CA THR A 86 1.05 -4.45 -3.43
C THR A 86 0.18 -3.20 -3.26
N GLN A 87 -0.54 -3.08 -2.15
CA GLN A 87 -1.29 -1.84 -1.85
C GLN A 87 -0.34 -0.63 -1.70
N ALA A 88 0.89 -0.86 -1.23
CA ALA A 88 1.93 0.16 -1.16
C ALA A 88 2.44 0.55 -2.55
N ASP A 89 2.50 -0.37 -3.52
CA ASP A 89 2.83 -0.05 -4.91
C ASP A 89 1.81 0.89 -5.55
N VAL A 90 0.52 0.64 -5.32
CA VAL A 90 -0.55 1.52 -5.81
C VAL A 90 -0.39 2.93 -5.24
N ALA A 91 -0.10 3.05 -3.94
CA ALA A 91 0.17 4.33 -3.31
C ALA A 91 1.43 5.03 -3.89
N ARG A 92 2.51 4.29 -4.14
CA ARG A 92 3.74 4.80 -4.76
C ARG A 92 3.52 5.32 -6.18
N GLN A 93 2.57 4.74 -6.91
CA GLN A 93 2.19 5.14 -8.26
C GLN A 93 1.27 6.37 -8.31
N GLY A 94 1.02 7.03 -7.18
CA GLY A 94 0.12 8.19 -7.09
C GLY A 94 -1.32 7.84 -6.72
N GLY A 95 -1.56 6.57 -6.34
CA GLY A 95 -2.83 6.12 -5.79
C GLY A 95 -3.14 6.62 -4.38
N PRO A 96 -4.29 6.24 -3.82
CA PRO A 96 -4.61 6.51 -2.42
C PRO A 96 -3.57 5.84 -1.51
N SER A 97 -3.52 6.27 -0.24
CA SER A 97 -2.65 5.61 0.74
C SER A 97 -2.94 4.10 0.82
N ALA A 98 -1.92 3.28 1.14
CA ALA A 98 -2.10 1.83 1.24
C ALA A 98 -3.23 1.45 2.23
N GLY A 99 -3.39 2.22 3.32
CA GLY A 99 -4.50 2.07 4.27
C GLY A 99 -5.86 2.37 3.64
N SER A 100 -5.97 3.43 2.84
CA SER A 100 -7.19 3.75 2.09
C SER A 100 -7.51 2.67 1.05
N VAL A 101 -6.52 2.17 0.32
CA VAL A 101 -6.71 1.04 -0.62
C VAL A 101 -7.22 -0.19 0.12
N SER A 102 -6.65 -0.50 1.30
CA SER A 102 -7.11 -1.60 2.16
C SER A 102 -8.55 -1.43 2.63
N GLN A 103 -8.96 -0.21 3.01
CA GLN A 103 -10.34 0.08 3.39
C GLN A 103 -11.31 -0.10 2.22
N ILE A 104 -10.92 0.30 1.00
CA ILE A 104 -11.72 0.09 -0.21
C ILE A 104 -11.85 -1.40 -0.51
N GLU A 105 -10.74 -2.16 -0.54
CA GLU A 105 -10.75 -3.60 -0.83
C GLU A 105 -11.57 -4.41 0.20
N ARG A 106 -11.72 -3.89 1.42
CA ARG A 106 -12.52 -4.49 2.49
C ARG A 106 -13.95 -3.93 2.58
N CYS A 107 -14.35 -3.06 1.65
CA CYS A 107 -15.64 -2.39 1.64
C CYS A 107 -15.95 -1.64 2.96
N LEU A 108 -14.93 -1.09 3.63
CA LEU A 108 -15.08 -0.32 4.87
C LEU A 108 -15.46 1.16 4.61
N ILE A 109 -15.44 1.59 3.36
CA ILE A 109 -15.82 2.94 2.94
C ILE A 109 -17.08 2.80 2.08
N GLU A 110 -18.21 3.29 2.58
CA GLU A 110 -19.49 3.21 1.87
C GLU A 110 -19.53 4.12 0.64
N ALA A 111 -18.94 5.32 0.74
CA ALA A 111 -18.93 6.33 -0.31
C ALA A 111 -17.53 6.97 -0.44
N PRO A 112 -16.64 6.42 -1.28
CA PRO A 112 -15.35 7.05 -1.54
C PRO A 112 -15.51 8.40 -2.24
N VAL A 113 -14.79 9.41 -1.76
CA VAL A 113 -14.81 10.75 -2.34
C VAL A 113 -14.18 10.78 -3.74
N ARG A 114 -14.60 11.73 -4.58
CA ARG A 114 -14.11 11.87 -5.97
C ARG A 114 -12.58 11.91 -6.07
N ASP A 115 -11.90 12.63 -5.17
CA ASP A 115 -10.42 12.70 -5.18
C ASP A 115 -9.77 11.31 -4.99
N MET A 116 -10.36 10.47 -4.14
CA MET A 116 -9.89 9.11 -3.91
C MET A 116 -10.09 8.22 -5.15
N LEU A 117 -11.22 8.38 -5.85
CA LEU A 117 -11.49 7.68 -7.11
C LEU A 117 -10.50 8.09 -8.20
N ASN A 118 -10.23 9.39 -8.34
CA ASN A 118 -9.25 9.90 -9.30
C ASN A 118 -7.85 9.36 -8.99
N LYS A 119 -7.46 9.30 -7.71
CA LYS A 119 -6.20 8.69 -7.30
C LYS A 119 -6.17 7.20 -7.62
N LEU A 120 -7.28 6.46 -7.42
CA LEU A 120 -7.34 5.05 -7.83
C LEU A 120 -7.07 4.89 -9.32
N ASP A 121 -7.68 5.73 -10.16
CA ASP A 121 -7.44 5.69 -11.61
C ASP A 121 -5.95 5.87 -11.93
N VAL A 122 -5.29 6.85 -11.31
CA VAL A 122 -3.85 7.09 -11.47
C VAL A 122 -3.00 5.92 -10.97
N GLY A 123 -3.21 5.49 -9.72
CA GLY A 123 -2.38 4.46 -9.09
C GLY A 123 -2.57 3.04 -9.66
N LEU A 124 -3.68 2.80 -10.38
CA LEU A 124 -3.95 1.52 -11.05
C LEU A 124 -3.74 1.58 -12.57
N GLY A 125 -3.34 2.75 -13.10
CA GLY A 125 -3.17 2.96 -14.53
C GLY A 125 -4.46 2.77 -15.32
N TRP A 126 -5.60 3.17 -14.75
CA TRP A 126 -6.87 3.19 -15.47
C TRP A 126 -7.10 4.52 -16.17
N PRO A 127 -7.91 4.52 -17.25
CA PRO A 127 -8.44 5.76 -17.80
C PRO A 127 -9.18 6.57 -16.72
N PRO A 128 -9.11 7.91 -16.76
CA PRO A 128 -9.77 8.75 -15.78
C PRO A 128 -11.30 8.54 -15.80
N GLY A 129 -11.91 8.38 -14.62
CA GLY A 129 -13.34 8.14 -14.47
C GLY A 129 -13.72 6.67 -14.33
N THR A 130 -12.80 5.74 -14.61
CA THR A 130 -13.05 4.29 -14.54
C THR A 130 -13.53 3.85 -13.17
N ALA A 131 -12.84 4.27 -12.09
CA ALA A 131 -13.24 3.94 -10.72
C ALA A 131 -14.63 4.48 -10.38
N ALA A 132 -14.99 5.67 -10.89
CA ALA A 132 -16.31 6.25 -10.69
C ALA A 132 -17.40 5.52 -11.49
N ASP A 133 -17.09 5.04 -12.68
CA ASP A 133 -18.01 4.22 -13.49
C ASP A 133 -18.26 2.84 -12.86
N ILE A 134 -17.21 2.19 -12.34
CA ILE A 134 -17.35 0.93 -11.59
C ILE A 134 -18.22 1.14 -10.36
N LEU A 135 -17.98 2.21 -9.58
CA LEU A 135 -18.77 2.52 -8.40
C LEU A 135 -20.24 2.83 -8.74
N ARG A 136 -20.52 3.39 -9.92
CA ARG A 136 -21.90 3.59 -10.40
C ARG A 136 -22.57 2.31 -10.92
N GLY A 137 -21.83 1.22 -11.03
CA GLY A 137 -22.29 -0.02 -11.68
C GLY A 137 -22.32 0.08 -13.21
N ALA A 138 -21.66 1.08 -13.82
CA ALA A 138 -21.61 1.27 -15.27
C ALA A 138 -20.54 0.41 -15.96
N SER A 139 -19.52 -0.04 -15.22
CA SER A 139 -18.38 -0.78 -15.77
C SER A 139 -18.46 -2.27 -15.49
N SER A 140 -19.29 -2.99 -16.25
CA SER A 140 -19.18 -4.46 -16.34
C SER A 140 -18.17 -4.93 -17.40
N GLU A 141 -17.66 -4.04 -18.28
CA GLU A 141 -16.94 -4.46 -19.51
C GLU A 141 -15.51 -3.93 -19.71
N LEU A 142 -14.80 -3.44 -18.69
CA LEU A 142 -13.36 -3.11 -18.85
C LEU A 142 -12.48 -4.34 -18.54
N VAL A 143 -12.65 -5.38 -19.36
CA VAL A 143 -11.71 -6.50 -19.52
C VAL A 143 -10.69 -6.12 -20.59
N GLY A 144 -9.43 -5.99 -20.18
CA GLY A 144 -8.25 -6.16 -21.05
C GLY A 144 -8.20 -5.38 -22.36
N ALA A 145 -8.00 -4.06 -22.31
CA ALA A 145 -7.37 -3.37 -23.45
C ALA A 145 -5.84 -3.55 -23.35
N ALA A 146 -5.39 -4.73 -23.76
CA ALA A 146 -4.02 -4.98 -24.19
C ALA A 146 -4.04 -5.12 -25.71
N LEU A 147 -3.50 -4.13 -26.41
CA LEU A 147 -2.90 -4.24 -27.75
C LEU A 147 -1.80 -3.18 -27.86
#